data_AF-A0A0F9KVQ3-F1
#
_entry.id   AF-A0A0F9KVQ3-F1
#
_cell.length_a   1.000
_cell.length_b   1.000
_cell.length_c   1.000
_cell.angle_alpha   90.00
_cell.angle_beta   90.00
_cell.angle_gamma   90.00
#
_symmetry.space_group_name_H-M   'P 1'
#
loop_
_entity.id
_entity.type
_entity.pdbx_description
1 polymer ?
#
loop_
_entity_poly.entity_id
_entity_poly.type
_entity_poly.pdbx_seq_one_letter_code
_entity_poly.pdbx_strand_id
1 'polypeptide(L)'
;MSINISGAPRQRIIVPQSYDKYLGPHNPACLLTMDAPADWGGQSFTTTFKYNLKSVDLWLKKGPGADVANVDVELYAVDGSGHPTGSPLNYGIIPDADVAESWAWVNCVLGNGKLTYYLLDAATKYCHVVHGANLLGNPLMWGCAGDGSGLPNGDQEWSINSGSIWTKDTTKDQLFQNFAPAFLDNYSGSLVPFMALTLNSANDWAGQTFTAMKSYTMNRIDCWFKKDPGDFVGDILFQLYGVSGGHPDIVGGILAEGRIVDADVPTTYAWNACGMQSEYSLVVDSQYAIVVHGFSLNASNVIRMSYDNYLGADDYPGGTMEWSTDGGGAWSTTPQSDLLFRVYPA
;
A
#
# COMPACT_ATOMS: atom_id res chain seq x y z
N MET A 1 -0.91 4.74 -48.93
CA MET A 1 0.21 4.77 -47.96
C MET A 1 -0.30 5.50 -46.73
N SER A 2 -0.82 4.76 -45.76
CA SER A 2 -1.44 5.30 -44.54
C SER A 2 -0.50 4.98 -43.38
N ILE A 3 0.02 6.03 -42.75
CA ILE A 3 0.85 5.93 -41.55
C ILE A 3 -0.09 5.74 -40.37
N ASN A 4 -0.09 4.53 -39.82
CA ASN A 4 -0.70 4.24 -38.52
C ASN A 4 0.28 4.72 -37.45
N ILE A 5 -0.06 5.79 -36.75
CA ILE A 5 0.69 6.22 -35.56
C ILE A 5 0.18 5.35 -34.41
N SER A 6 0.94 4.31 -34.07
CA SER A 6 0.77 3.56 -32.83
C SER A 6 0.87 4.53 -31.67
N GLY A 7 -0.21 4.62 -30.88
CA GLY A 7 -0.21 5.40 -29.64
C GLY A 7 0.90 4.90 -28.73
N ALA A 8 1.84 5.77 -28.39
CA ALA A 8 2.84 5.48 -27.37
C ALA A 8 2.10 5.09 -26.07
N PRO A 9 2.52 4.03 -25.36
CA PRO A 9 1.96 3.71 -24.06
C PRO A 9 2.09 4.94 -23.18
N ARG A 10 0.97 5.39 -22.60
CA ARG A 10 0.98 6.48 -21.63
C ARG A 10 1.69 5.95 -20.39
N GLN A 11 2.98 6.24 -20.27
CA GLN A 11 3.77 5.89 -19.10
C GLN A 11 3.26 6.74 -17.93
N ARG A 12 2.26 6.22 -17.21
CA ARG A 12 1.82 6.83 -15.97
C ARG A 12 2.95 6.58 -14.97
N ILE A 13 3.61 7.66 -14.56
CA ILE A 13 4.60 7.61 -13.50
C ILE A 13 3.87 7.07 -12.27
N ILE A 14 4.22 5.85 -11.85
CA ILE A 14 3.79 5.26 -10.57
C ILE A 14 4.48 6.10 -9.47
N VAL A 15 3.84 7.20 -9.13
CA VAL A 15 4.13 7.97 -7.92
C VAL A 15 3.48 7.20 -6.78
N PRO A 16 4.17 7.00 -5.64
CA PRO A 16 3.51 6.55 -4.40
C PRO A 16 2.18 7.29 -4.26
N GLN A 17 1.07 6.56 -4.15
CA GLN A 17 -0.23 7.22 -4.02
C GLN A 17 -0.24 7.92 -2.66
N SER A 18 -0.23 9.24 -2.69
CA SER A 18 -0.43 10.06 -1.50
C SER A 18 -1.89 9.87 -1.07
N TYR A 19 -2.10 9.28 0.10
CA TYR A 19 -3.41 9.20 0.75
C TYR A 19 -3.44 10.24 1.87
N ASP A 20 -4.62 10.78 2.18
CA ASP A 20 -4.83 11.80 3.23
C ASP A 20 -3.71 12.85 3.31
N LYS A 21 -3.73 13.79 2.37
CA LYS A 21 -2.70 14.83 2.26
C LYS A 21 -3.26 16.18 2.64
N TYR A 22 -2.40 17.01 3.24
CA TYR A 22 -2.63 18.43 3.27
C TYR A 22 -1.51 19.17 2.56
N LEU A 23 -1.88 19.83 1.46
CA LEU A 23 -1.00 20.59 0.58
C LEU A 23 -1.35 22.08 0.58
N GLY A 24 -1.96 22.56 1.66
CA GLY A 24 -2.27 23.98 1.81
C GLY A 24 -1.00 24.83 1.64
N PRO A 25 -1.14 26.09 1.19
CA PRO A 25 0.00 27.00 1.14
C PRO A 25 0.59 27.11 2.54
N HIS A 26 1.88 26.79 2.69
CA HIS A 26 2.57 26.98 3.96
C HIS A 26 2.45 28.45 4.40
N ASN A 27 1.91 28.66 5.61
CA ASN A 27 1.80 29.96 6.23
C ASN A 27 3.00 30.13 7.18
N PRO A 28 3.99 30.99 6.87
CA PRO A 28 5.18 31.13 7.72
C PRO A 28 4.89 31.64 9.13
N ALA A 29 3.72 32.24 9.37
CA ALA A 29 3.27 32.64 10.69
C ALA A 29 2.55 31.52 11.46
N CYS A 30 2.23 30.41 10.79
CA CYS A 30 1.70 29.20 11.38
C CYS A 30 2.76 28.10 11.30
N LEU A 31 3.48 27.89 12.39
CA LEU A 31 4.40 26.76 12.53
C LEU A 31 4.33 26.22 13.95
N LEU A 32 4.72 24.95 14.10
CA LEU A 32 4.96 24.33 15.39
C LEU A 32 6.46 24.28 15.63
N THR A 33 6.95 25.01 16.63
CA THR A 33 8.34 24.94 17.06
C THR A 33 8.45 23.97 18.22
N MET A 34 9.43 23.08 18.15
CA MET A 34 9.88 22.25 19.25
C MET A 34 11.31 22.70 19.59
N ASP A 35 11.52 23.24 20.79
CA ASP A 35 12.79 23.85 21.21
C ASP A 35 13.40 23.26 22.49
N ALA A 36 12.70 22.29 23.09
CA ALA A 36 13.22 21.43 24.14
C ALA A 36 12.98 19.94 23.81
N PRO A 37 13.81 19.01 24.32
CA PRO A 37 13.59 17.56 24.15
C PRO A 37 12.23 17.04 24.68
N ALA A 38 11.58 17.82 25.55
CA ALA A 38 10.25 17.52 26.05
C ALA A 38 9.12 18.00 25.12
N ASP A 39 9.44 18.79 24.10
CA ASP A 39 8.47 19.32 23.16
C ASP A 39 8.20 18.33 22.04
N TRP A 40 6.96 17.88 21.96
CA TRP A 40 6.50 16.97 20.92
C TRP A 40 5.44 17.68 20.09
N GLY A 41 5.58 17.63 18.77
CA GLY A 41 4.59 18.12 17.84
C GLY A 41 3.71 17.00 17.32
N GLY A 42 2.44 17.28 17.04
CA GLY A 42 1.54 16.29 16.49
C GLY A 42 0.54 16.86 15.48
N GLN A 43 0.03 15.98 14.64
CA GLN A 43 -1.08 16.26 13.74
C GLN A 43 -1.99 15.05 13.67
N SER A 44 -3.22 15.24 14.14
CA SER A 44 -4.25 14.22 14.03
C SER A 44 -4.92 14.26 12.65
N PHE A 45 -5.43 13.12 12.20
CA PHE A 45 -6.14 12.99 10.92
C PHE A 45 -7.09 11.79 10.96
N THR A 46 -8.21 11.89 10.23
CA THR A 46 -9.14 10.77 10.04
C THR A 46 -8.96 10.21 8.64
N THR A 47 -8.71 8.91 8.55
CA THR A 47 -8.53 8.22 7.27
C THR A 47 -9.84 8.12 6.50
N THR A 48 -9.80 8.39 5.20
CA THR A 48 -11.02 8.28 4.37
C THR A 48 -11.32 6.83 3.98
N PHE A 49 -10.28 6.01 3.80
CA PHE A 49 -10.37 4.60 3.45
C PHE A 49 -9.27 3.80 4.14
N LYS A 50 -9.37 2.48 4.07
CA LYS A 50 -8.43 1.54 4.66
C LYS A 50 -7.22 1.36 3.75
N TYR A 51 -5.99 1.52 4.26
CA TYR A 51 -4.75 1.31 3.50
C TYR A 51 -3.55 0.99 4.41
N ASN A 52 -2.50 0.40 3.83
CA ASN A 52 -1.23 0.22 4.52
C ASN A 52 -0.43 1.52 4.45
N LEU A 53 -0.11 2.15 5.58
CA LEU A 53 0.79 3.29 5.67
C LEU A 53 2.25 2.79 5.69
N LYS A 54 3.07 3.27 4.75
CA LYS A 54 4.50 2.93 4.63
C LYS A 54 5.42 4.08 5.00
N SER A 55 5.07 5.30 4.60
CA SER A 55 5.86 6.49 4.91
C SER A 55 4.99 7.72 5.06
N VAL A 56 5.56 8.75 5.66
CA VAL A 56 4.95 10.08 5.76
C VAL A 56 5.96 11.12 5.30
N ASP A 57 5.56 12.02 4.40
CA ASP A 57 6.33 13.24 4.16
C ASP A 57 5.86 14.32 5.11
N LEU A 58 6.81 15.04 5.71
CA LEU A 58 6.57 16.14 6.63
C LEU A 58 7.22 17.41 6.07
N TRP A 59 6.53 18.56 6.15
CA TRP A 59 7.10 19.83 5.74
C TRP A 59 7.90 20.43 6.91
N LEU A 60 9.20 20.13 6.95
CA LEU A 60 10.07 20.42 8.09
C LEU A 60 11.18 21.41 7.72
N LYS A 61 11.73 22.05 8.75
CA LYS A 61 13.07 22.65 8.74
C LYS A 61 13.67 22.66 10.14
N LYS A 62 14.98 22.84 10.23
CA LYS A 62 15.68 23.12 11.49
C LYS A 62 16.19 24.57 11.58
N GLY A 63 16.53 25.01 12.78
CA GLY A 63 17.18 26.30 13.00
C GLY A 63 18.54 26.41 12.29
N PRO A 64 19.02 27.63 11.99
CA PRO A 64 20.36 27.81 11.40
C PRO A 64 21.46 27.24 12.31
N GLY A 65 22.32 26.38 11.77
CA GLY A 65 23.38 25.69 12.51
C GLY A 65 22.89 24.66 13.54
N ALA A 66 21.59 24.33 13.53
CA ALA A 66 21.01 23.40 14.49
C ALA A 66 21.44 21.96 14.19
N ASP A 67 21.82 21.23 15.24
CA ASP A 67 21.95 19.77 15.26
C ASP A 67 20.78 19.20 16.05
N VAL A 68 19.72 18.80 15.36
CA VAL A 68 18.50 18.28 16.01
C VAL A 68 18.64 16.80 16.42
N ALA A 69 19.80 16.20 16.14
CA ALA A 69 19.99 14.76 16.13
C ALA A 69 18.95 14.06 15.23
N ASN A 70 18.75 12.76 15.42
CA ASN A 70 17.66 12.06 14.75
C ASN A 70 16.30 12.60 15.21
N VAL A 71 15.39 12.77 14.26
CA VAL A 71 13.99 13.13 14.50
C VAL A 71 13.16 11.86 14.46
N ASP A 72 12.51 11.55 15.56
CA ASP A 72 11.57 10.44 15.66
C ASP A 72 10.22 10.87 15.10
N VAL A 73 9.61 9.99 14.30
CA VAL A 73 8.27 10.17 13.76
C VAL A 73 7.46 8.93 14.08
N GLU A 74 6.38 9.11 14.82
CA GLU A 74 5.60 8.03 15.41
C GLU A 74 4.13 8.16 15.00
N LEU A 75 3.48 7.03 14.72
CA LEU A 75 2.05 6.94 14.48
C LEU A 75 1.36 6.47 15.76
N TYR A 76 0.34 7.19 16.21
CA TYR A 76 -0.45 6.85 17.39
C TYR A 76 -1.93 6.65 17.07
N ALA A 77 -2.58 5.83 17.90
CA ALA A 77 -4.03 5.90 18.08
C ALA A 77 -4.38 7.19 18.84
N VAL A 78 -5.63 7.63 18.76
CA VAL A 78 -6.11 8.78 19.55
C VAL A 78 -7.14 8.36 20.60
N ASP A 79 -7.20 9.10 21.71
CA ASP A 79 -8.23 8.94 22.74
C ASP A 79 -9.56 9.61 22.33
N GLY A 80 -10.55 9.58 23.25
CA GLY A 80 -11.85 10.20 23.01
C GLY A 80 -11.84 11.73 22.86
N SER A 81 -10.73 12.39 23.20
CA SER A 81 -10.53 13.83 23.03
C SER A 81 -9.76 14.18 21.75
N GLY A 82 -9.22 13.18 21.06
CA GLY A 82 -8.41 13.33 19.85
C GLY A 82 -6.90 13.34 20.09
N HIS A 83 -6.43 13.17 21.33
CA HIS A 83 -5.01 13.22 21.66
C HIS A 83 -4.32 11.87 21.43
N PRO A 84 -3.02 11.85 21.06
CA PRO A 84 -2.22 10.63 21.02
C PRO A 84 -2.30 9.84 22.32
N THR A 85 -2.48 8.52 22.24
CA THR A 85 -2.59 7.66 23.42
C THR A 85 -1.95 6.28 23.23
N GLY A 86 -1.53 5.67 24.33
CA GLY A 86 -0.89 4.35 24.34
C GLY A 86 0.56 4.38 23.87
N SER A 87 1.03 3.27 23.31
CA SER A 87 2.34 3.17 22.67
C SER A 87 2.24 3.46 21.17
N PRO A 88 3.34 3.88 20.50
CA PRO A 88 3.36 4.02 19.05
C PRO A 88 2.87 2.75 18.35
N LEU A 89 1.96 2.93 17.39
CA LEU A 89 1.47 1.89 16.49
C LEU A 89 2.54 1.50 15.45
N ASN A 90 3.30 2.49 14.99
CA ASN A 90 4.46 2.35 14.12
C ASN A 90 5.36 3.57 14.27
N TYR A 91 6.61 3.50 13.84
CA TYR A 91 7.54 4.63 13.90
C TYR A 91 8.62 4.53 12.82
N GLY A 92 9.24 5.66 12.54
CA GLY A 92 10.41 5.82 11.68
C GLY A 92 11.33 6.89 12.24
N ILE A 93 12.52 7.01 11.64
CA ILE A 93 13.54 7.96 12.06
C ILE A 93 13.99 8.75 10.82
N ILE A 94 13.98 10.07 10.93
CA ILE A 94 14.60 10.99 9.98
C ILE A 94 15.98 11.37 10.51
N PRO A 95 17.07 11.09 9.79
CA PRO A 95 18.40 11.58 10.13
C PRO A 95 18.48 13.12 10.14
N ASP A 96 19.26 13.72 11.05
CA ASP A 96 19.50 15.18 11.09
C ASP A 96 19.92 15.76 9.73
N ALA A 97 20.73 15.01 8.98
CA ALA A 97 21.26 15.40 7.69
C ALA A 97 20.17 15.59 6.61
N ASP A 98 19.00 14.96 6.78
CA ASP A 98 17.89 15.04 5.85
C ASP A 98 16.95 16.22 6.16
N VAL A 99 17.11 16.85 7.34
CA VAL A 99 16.36 18.06 7.73
C VAL A 99 17.18 19.30 7.40
N ALA A 100 16.74 20.05 6.39
CA ALA A 100 17.40 21.27 5.93
C ALA A 100 17.08 22.49 6.83
N GLU A 101 17.90 23.54 6.75
CA GLU A 101 17.64 24.85 7.37
C GLU A 101 16.56 25.66 6.62
N SER A 102 16.26 25.26 5.38
CA SER A 102 15.13 25.74 4.59
C SER A 102 13.98 24.75 4.62
N TRP A 103 12.76 25.25 4.50
CA TRP A 103 11.56 24.40 4.40
C TRP A 103 11.64 23.43 3.23
N ALA A 104 11.45 22.14 3.51
CA ALA A 104 11.43 21.07 2.53
C ALA A 104 10.48 19.95 2.97
N TRP A 105 9.99 19.17 2.01
CA TRP A 105 9.32 17.89 2.29
C TRP A 105 10.41 16.88 2.64
N VAL A 106 10.31 16.30 3.83
CA VAL A 106 11.25 15.30 4.32
C VAL A 106 10.47 13.99 4.52
N ASN A 107 10.91 12.94 3.86
CA ASN A 107 10.28 11.62 3.94
C ASN A 107 10.75 10.88 5.19
N CYS A 108 9.80 10.37 5.96
CA CYS A 108 10.05 9.37 6.99
C CYS A 108 9.47 8.03 6.55
N VAL A 109 10.35 7.05 6.30
CA VAL A 109 9.92 5.66 6.12
C VAL A 109 9.58 5.08 7.49
N LEU A 110 8.33 4.64 7.64
CA LEU A 110 7.85 3.98 8.85
C LEU A 110 8.16 2.48 8.77
N GLY A 111 8.39 1.86 9.92
CA GLY A 111 8.68 0.43 10.00
C GLY A 111 10.04 0.08 10.59
N ASN A 112 10.66 0.99 11.35
CA ASN A 112 11.78 0.63 12.24
C ASN A 112 11.32 -0.28 13.41
N GLY A 113 10.04 -0.64 13.48
CA GLY A 113 9.46 -1.66 14.37
C GLY A 113 9.31 -3.05 13.71
N LYS A 114 8.40 -3.88 14.24
CA LYS A 114 8.18 -5.27 13.77
C LYS A 114 7.50 -5.39 12.38
N LEU A 115 7.01 -4.30 11.80
CA LEU A 115 6.22 -4.30 10.57
C LEU A 115 6.75 -3.24 9.60
N THR A 116 6.85 -3.57 8.31
CA THR A 116 7.28 -2.66 7.24
C THR A 116 6.20 -1.65 6.81
N TYR A 117 5.00 -1.77 7.38
CA TYR A 117 3.86 -0.86 7.19
C TYR A 117 2.86 -1.03 8.34
N TYR A 118 1.92 -0.10 8.47
CA TYR A 118 0.80 -0.22 9.41
C TYR A 118 -0.54 -0.13 8.67
N LEU A 119 -1.46 -1.06 8.93
CA LEU A 119 -2.79 -1.04 8.31
C LEU A 119 -3.68 -0.03 9.02
N LEU A 120 -3.95 1.10 8.38
CA LEU A 120 -4.91 2.09 8.84
C LEU A 120 -6.32 1.66 8.43
N ASP A 121 -7.25 1.63 9.37
CA ASP A 121 -8.66 1.35 9.09
C ASP A 121 -9.36 2.59 8.55
N ALA A 122 -10.41 2.40 7.75
CA ALA A 122 -11.23 3.51 7.24
C ALA A 122 -11.97 4.23 8.38
N ALA A 123 -12.19 5.54 8.23
CA ALA A 123 -12.94 6.37 9.18
C ALA A 123 -12.40 6.33 10.62
N THR A 124 -11.12 6.02 10.78
CA THR A 124 -10.44 5.94 12.08
C THR A 124 -9.49 7.12 12.22
N LYS A 125 -9.47 7.74 13.41
CA LYS A 125 -8.59 8.89 13.69
C LYS A 125 -7.26 8.38 14.23
N TYR A 126 -6.18 8.93 13.70
CA TYR A 126 -4.79 8.66 14.08
C TYR A 126 -4.07 9.98 14.32
N CYS A 127 -2.85 9.93 14.86
CA CYS A 127 -2.00 11.10 15.01
C CYS A 127 -0.55 10.78 14.66
N HIS A 128 0.06 11.60 13.82
CA HIS A 128 1.51 11.62 13.66
C HIS A 128 2.11 12.47 14.75
N VAL A 129 3.11 11.96 15.45
CA VAL A 129 3.87 12.64 16.48
C VAL A 129 5.32 12.76 16.02
N VAL A 130 5.91 13.94 16.19
CA VAL A 130 7.28 14.28 15.81
C VAL A 130 7.99 14.84 17.02
N HIS A 131 9.20 14.36 17.30
CA HIS A 131 10.06 14.94 18.34
C HIS A 131 11.54 14.69 18.04
N GLY A 132 12.41 15.48 18.67
CA GLY A 132 13.87 15.36 18.55
C GLY A 132 14.53 15.27 19.93
N ALA A 133 15.65 14.56 20.02
CA ALA A 133 16.35 14.37 21.29
C ALA A 133 17.24 15.56 21.69
N ASN A 134 17.69 16.38 20.73
CA ASN A 134 18.67 17.44 20.95
C ASN A 134 18.14 18.83 20.56
N LEU A 135 17.01 19.26 21.12
CA LEU A 135 16.34 20.50 20.68
C LEU A 135 16.73 21.77 21.44
N LEU A 136 17.43 21.68 22.58
CA LEU A 136 17.86 22.85 23.36
C LEU A 136 18.81 23.75 22.55
N GLY A 137 18.29 24.86 22.03
CA GLY A 137 19.02 25.76 21.13
C GLY A 137 19.08 25.30 19.67
N ASN A 138 18.46 24.17 19.34
CA ASN A 138 18.39 23.57 18.01
C ASN A 138 16.91 23.35 17.65
N PRO A 139 16.14 24.41 17.35
CA PRO A 139 14.70 24.26 17.16
C PRO A 139 14.40 23.43 15.90
N LEU A 140 13.51 22.46 16.05
CA LEU A 140 12.84 21.78 14.93
C LEU A 140 11.51 22.47 14.67
N MET A 141 11.19 22.75 13.41
CA MET A 141 9.95 23.42 13.03
C MET A 141 9.17 22.57 12.03
N TRP A 142 7.88 22.38 12.32
CA TRP A 142 6.92 21.75 11.41
C TRP A 142 5.98 22.83 10.87
N GLY A 143 5.88 22.91 9.54
CA GLY A 143 5.09 23.93 8.88
C GLY A 143 3.59 23.62 8.94
N CYS A 144 2.80 24.69 9.04
CA CYS A 144 1.36 24.65 9.03
C CYS A 144 0.80 25.55 7.92
N ALA A 145 -0.39 25.25 7.39
CA ALA A 145 -1.00 26.11 6.37
C ALA A 145 -1.95 27.18 6.93
N GLY A 146 -2.31 27.09 8.21
CA GLY A 146 -2.97 28.15 8.98
C GLY A 146 -4.46 28.37 8.70
N ASP A 147 -5.13 27.50 7.95
CA ASP A 147 -6.58 27.63 7.68
C ASP A 147 -7.46 26.55 8.36
N GLY A 148 -6.88 25.51 8.97
CA GLY A 148 -7.58 24.45 9.71
C GLY A 148 -8.68 23.71 8.93
N SER A 149 -8.76 23.94 7.62
CA SER A 149 -9.83 23.43 6.75
C SER A 149 -9.36 22.28 5.84
N GLY A 150 -8.08 21.92 5.99
CA GLY A 150 -7.36 21.05 5.08
C GLY A 150 -7.68 19.58 5.20
N LEU A 151 -7.89 19.14 6.44
CA LEU A 151 -8.07 17.75 6.79
C LEU A 151 -9.36 17.62 7.59
N PRO A 152 -10.37 16.88 7.09
CA PRO A 152 -11.59 16.64 7.85
C PRO A 152 -11.26 16.04 9.22
N ASN A 153 -11.54 16.79 10.29
CA ASN A 153 -11.27 16.43 11.69
C ASN A 153 -9.78 16.27 12.04
N GLY A 154 -8.87 16.88 11.27
CA GLY A 154 -7.48 17.04 11.67
C GLY A 154 -7.33 18.17 12.68
N ASP A 155 -6.41 18.01 13.62
CA ASP A 155 -6.06 19.02 14.61
C ASP A 155 -4.53 19.04 14.80
N GLN A 156 -3.94 20.23 14.89
CA GLN A 156 -2.59 20.39 15.42
C GLN A 156 -2.59 19.99 16.90
N GLU A 157 -1.64 19.14 17.29
CA GLU A 157 -1.42 18.69 18.66
C GLU A 157 -0.02 19.13 19.10
N TRP A 158 0.17 19.43 20.38
CA TRP A 158 1.52 19.58 20.94
C TRP A 158 1.57 19.21 22.42
N SER A 159 2.76 18.81 22.86
CA SER A 159 3.08 18.51 24.25
C SER A 159 4.38 19.20 24.62
N ILE A 160 4.48 19.68 25.87
CA ILE A 160 5.70 20.28 26.44
C ILE A 160 6.31 19.43 27.57
N ASN A 161 5.79 18.20 27.73
CA ASN A 161 6.15 17.28 28.80
C ASN A 161 6.23 15.84 28.29
N SER A 162 6.81 15.68 27.10
CA SER A 162 7.12 14.38 26.48
C SER A 162 5.89 13.49 26.32
N GLY A 163 4.80 14.07 25.81
CA GLY A 163 3.56 13.37 25.50
C GLY A 163 2.67 13.06 26.70
N SER A 164 3.00 13.53 27.90
CA SER A 164 2.18 13.27 29.10
C SER A 164 0.88 14.08 29.12
N ILE A 165 0.90 15.30 28.57
CA ILE A 165 -0.26 16.17 28.40
C ILE A 165 -0.19 16.76 26.99
N TRP A 166 -1.33 16.76 26.30
CA TRP A 166 -1.49 17.31 24.97
C TRP A 166 -2.40 18.53 25.00
N THR A 167 -2.05 19.50 24.17
CA THR A 167 -2.91 20.63 23.83
C THR A 167 -3.20 20.55 22.33
N LYS A 168 -4.43 20.86 21.95
CA LYS A 168 -4.86 20.86 20.55
C LYS A 168 -5.29 22.24 20.08
N ASP A 169 -5.03 22.53 18.81
CA ASP A 169 -5.50 23.71 18.09
C ASP A 169 -6.27 23.24 16.85
N THR A 170 -7.59 23.32 16.92
CA THR A 170 -8.52 22.90 15.86
C THR A 170 -8.56 23.89 14.69
N THR A 171 -7.77 24.96 14.72
CA THR A 171 -7.71 25.99 13.68
C THR A 171 -6.46 25.87 12.81
N LYS A 172 -5.62 24.86 13.08
CA LYS A 172 -4.34 24.67 12.42
C LYS A 172 -4.16 23.22 12.01
N ASP A 173 -3.61 23.06 10.82
CA ASP A 173 -3.19 21.77 10.27
C ASP A 173 -1.70 21.84 9.93
N GLN A 174 -0.91 20.92 10.48
CA GLN A 174 0.45 20.68 10.03
C GLN A 174 0.43 20.05 8.63
N LEU A 175 1.45 20.40 7.86
CA LEU A 175 1.64 19.90 6.51
C LEU A 175 2.29 18.52 6.54
N PHE A 176 1.55 17.50 6.12
CA PHE A 176 2.03 16.14 5.93
C PHE A 176 1.38 15.45 4.72
N GLN A 177 1.98 14.35 4.27
CA GLN A 177 1.41 13.45 3.27
C GLN A 177 1.64 12.00 3.66
N ASN A 178 0.57 11.22 3.78
CA ASN A 178 0.71 9.77 3.96
C ASN A 178 0.94 9.08 2.63
N PHE A 179 1.82 8.09 2.64
CA PHE A 179 2.05 7.23 1.49
C PHE A 179 1.83 5.79 1.85
N ALA A 180 1.02 5.13 1.03
CA ALA A 180 0.98 3.69 1.03
C ALA A 180 2.14 3.11 0.21
N PRO A 181 2.47 1.82 0.39
CA PRO A 181 3.27 1.11 -0.58
C PRO A 181 2.67 1.35 -1.96
N ALA A 182 3.52 1.67 -2.94
CA ALA A 182 3.13 1.55 -4.33
C ALA A 182 2.86 0.07 -4.58
N PHE A 183 1.59 -0.35 -4.50
CA PHE A 183 1.17 -1.58 -5.12
C PHE A 183 0.98 -1.29 -6.61
N LEU A 184 1.30 -2.29 -7.40
CA LEU A 184 0.94 -2.33 -8.80
C LEU A 184 -0.25 -3.27 -8.85
N ASP A 185 -1.40 -2.80 -9.33
CA ASP A 185 -2.56 -3.63 -9.58
C ASP A 185 -2.99 -3.54 -11.03
N ASN A 186 -3.66 -4.59 -11.51
CA ASN A 186 -4.27 -4.55 -12.84
C ASN A 186 -5.71 -4.03 -12.81
N TYR A 187 -6.14 -3.42 -11.69
CA TYR A 187 -7.53 -3.02 -11.47
C TYR A 187 -7.80 -1.59 -11.94
N SER A 188 -8.65 -1.45 -12.95
CA SER A 188 -8.99 -0.14 -13.56
C SER A 188 -9.89 0.76 -12.71
N GLY A 189 -10.35 0.32 -11.53
CA GLY A 189 -11.12 1.15 -10.59
C GLY A 189 -12.64 1.22 -10.85
N SER A 190 -13.16 0.60 -11.91
CA SER A 190 -14.60 0.60 -12.21
C SER A 190 -15.35 -0.40 -11.33
N LEU A 191 -16.12 0.13 -10.37
CA LEU A 191 -17.08 -0.64 -9.58
C LEU A 191 -18.23 -1.09 -10.51
N VAL A 192 -18.54 -2.40 -10.50
CA VAL A 192 -19.72 -3.09 -11.09
C VAL A 192 -19.56 -3.66 -12.52
N PRO A 193 -20.03 -4.90 -12.81
CA PRO A 193 -20.03 -6.12 -12.00
C PRO A 193 -18.94 -7.08 -12.51
N PHE A 194 -18.14 -7.63 -11.60
CA PHE A 194 -17.12 -8.58 -11.98
C PHE A 194 -17.74 -9.88 -12.46
N MET A 195 -17.42 -10.26 -13.70
CA MET A 195 -17.60 -11.64 -14.11
C MET A 195 -16.64 -12.51 -13.29
N ALA A 196 -17.02 -13.77 -13.09
CA ALA A 196 -16.28 -14.66 -12.22
C ALA A 196 -15.82 -15.90 -12.98
N LEU A 197 -14.51 -16.15 -12.97
CA LEU A 197 -13.96 -17.44 -13.31
C LEU A 197 -14.21 -18.35 -12.09
N THR A 198 -14.97 -19.43 -12.29
CA THR A 198 -15.29 -20.38 -11.22
C THR A 198 -14.36 -21.58 -11.34
N LEU A 199 -13.64 -21.89 -10.27
CA LEU A 199 -12.86 -23.12 -10.15
C LEU A 199 -13.65 -24.09 -9.28
N ASN A 200 -14.07 -25.22 -9.82
CA ASN A 200 -14.97 -26.18 -9.18
C ASN A 200 -14.50 -27.64 -9.33
N SER A 201 -13.20 -27.82 -9.53
CA SER A 201 -12.51 -29.10 -9.55
C SER A 201 -11.08 -28.90 -9.07
N ALA A 202 -10.49 -29.90 -8.43
CA ALA A 202 -9.09 -29.85 -7.97
C ALA A 202 -8.07 -29.68 -9.11
N ASN A 203 -8.50 -29.94 -10.35
CA ASN A 203 -7.70 -29.74 -11.57
C ASN A 203 -7.99 -28.41 -12.26
N ASP A 204 -8.91 -27.60 -11.74
CA ASP A 204 -9.21 -26.29 -12.32
C ASP A 204 -8.22 -25.26 -11.79
N TRP A 205 -7.43 -24.69 -12.68
CA TRP A 205 -6.43 -23.67 -12.37
C TRP A 205 -6.79 -22.38 -13.08
N ALA A 206 -6.67 -21.26 -12.37
CA ALA A 206 -6.75 -19.92 -12.94
C ALA A 206 -5.34 -19.36 -13.11
N GLY A 207 -5.10 -18.61 -14.18
CA GLY A 207 -3.84 -17.95 -14.44
C GLY A 207 -4.06 -16.51 -14.91
N GLN A 208 -3.12 -15.63 -14.57
CA GLN A 208 -3.04 -14.29 -15.14
C GLN A 208 -1.62 -14.03 -15.58
N THR A 209 -1.40 -13.87 -16.88
CA THR A 209 -0.10 -13.42 -17.38
C THR A 209 0.04 -11.91 -17.18
N PHE A 210 1.28 -11.43 -17.07
CA PHE A 210 1.58 -9.99 -17.03
C PHE A 210 3.03 -9.74 -17.42
N THR A 211 3.32 -8.57 -17.99
CA THR A 211 4.70 -8.12 -18.23
C THR A 211 5.12 -7.17 -17.12
N ALA A 212 6.21 -7.47 -16.43
CA ALA A 212 6.72 -6.59 -15.37
C ALA A 212 7.26 -5.29 -16.00
N MET A 213 6.66 -4.15 -15.67
CA MET A 213 7.14 -2.85 -16.19
C MET A 213 8.38 -2.30 -15.47
N LYS A 214 8.77 -2.93 -14.35
CA LYS A 214 9.93 -2.56 -13.54
C LYS A 214 10.51 -3.81 -12.88
N SER A 215 11.81 -3.77 -12.60
CA SER A 215 12.44 -4.79 -11.75
C SER A 215 12.22 -4.46 -10.27
N TYR A 216 11.74 -5.42 -9.50
CA TYR A 216 11.64 -5.33 -8.04
C TYR A 216 11.54 -6.72 -7.42
N THR A 217 11.91 -6.83 -6.16
CA THR A 217 11.69 -8.05 -5.37
C THR A 217 10.25 -8.04 -4.87
N MET A 218 9.49 -9.10 -5.15
CA MET A 218 8.12 -9.28 -4.69
C MET A 218 8.08 -10.33 -3.58
N ASN A 219 7.28 -10.09 -2.55
CA ASN A 219 7.05 -11.04 -1.46
C ASN A 219 5.57 -11.31 -1.17
N ARG A 220 4.65 -10.72 -1.94
CA ARG A 220 3.21 -10.84 -1.74
C ARG A 220 2.44 -10.64 -3.04
N ILE A 221 1.41 -11.48 -3.22
CA ILE A 221 0.38 -11.37 -4.26
C ILE A 221 -0.97 -11.28 -3.54
N ASP A 222 -1.83 -10.38 -3.99
CA ASP A 222 -3.24 -10.38 -3.60
C ASP A 222 -4.11 -10.66 -4.82
N CYS A 223 -5.16 -11.45 -4.67
CA CYS A 223 -6.19 -11.59 -5.70
C CYS A 223 -7.58 -11.29 -5.13
N TRP A 224 -8.48 -10.79 -5.99
CA TRP A 224 -9.87 -10.51 -5.61
C TRP A 224 -10.77 -11.72 -5.87
N PHE A 225 -11.13 -12.45 -4.83
CA PHE A 225 -11.95 -13.66 -4.95
C PHE A 225 -12.78 -13.93 -3.69
N LYS A 226 -13.66 -14.92 -3.79
CA LYS A 226 -14.45 -15.44 -2.65
C LYS A 226 -14.70 -16.94 -2.81
N LYS A 227 -15.13 -17.59 -1.72
CA LYS A 227 -15.87 -18.86 -1.73
C LYS A 227 -17.36 -18.65 -1.46
N ASP A 228 -18.19 -19.65 -1.71
CA ASP A 228 -19.60 -19.59 -1.32
C ASP A 228 -19.75 -19.95 0.19
N PRO A 229 -20.76 -19.41 0.91
CA PRO A 229 -20.92 -19.68 2.34
C PRO A 229 -21.13 -21.18 2.64
N GLY A 230 -20.24 -21.74 3.46
CA GLY A 230 -20.27 -23.16 3.85
C GLY A 230 -19.31 -24.05 3.05
N ASP A 231 -18.74 -23.54 1.96
CA ASP A 231 -17.76 -24.29 1.17
C ASP A 231 -16.47 -24.53 1.96
N PHE A 232 -15.94 -25.75 1.83
CA PHE A 232 -14.60 -26.10 2.29
C PHE A 232 -13.70 -26.28 1.07
N VAL A 233 -12.90 -25.25 0.77
CA VAL A 233 -12.06 -25.21 -0.44
C VAL A 233 -10.64 -25.69 -0.21
N GLY A 234 -10.29 -25.98 1.05
CA GLY A 234 -8.94 -26.36 1.45
C GLY A 234 -7.97 -25.19 1.35
N ASP A 235 -6.67 -25.49 1.34
CA ASP A 235 -5.64 -24.48 1.08
C ASP A 235 -5.70 -24.07 -0.39
N ILE A 236 -5.66 -22.76 -0.64
CA ILE A 236 -5.53 -22.17 -1.96
C ILE A 236 -4.06 -21.81 -2.17
N LEU A 237 -3.46 -22.32 -3.24
CA LEU A 237 -2.09 -22.00 -3.63
C LEU A 237 -2.06 -20.83 -4.59
N PHE A 238 -1.05 -19.97 -4.39
CA PHE A 238 -0.67 -18.90 -5.29
C PHE A 238 0.74 -19.18 -5.74
N GLN A 239 0.95 -19.30 -7.04
CA GLN A 239 2.25 -19.67 -7.60
C GLN A 239 2.62 -18.67 -8.69
N LEU A 240 3.88 -18.25 -8.69
CA LEU A 240 4.48 -17.45 -9.74
C LEU A 240 5.22 -18.37 -10.70
N TYR A 241 4.95 -18.24 -11.99
CA TYR A 241 5.63 -18.96 -13.07
C TYR A 241 6.23 -17.97 -14.07
N GLY A 242 7.21 -18.45 -14.85
CA GLY A 242 7.55 -17.81 -16.12
C GLY A 242 6.42 -18.02 -17.14
N VAL A 243 6.51 -17.35 -18.29
CA VAL A 243 5.57 -17.55 -19.40
C VAL A 243 6.29 -18.09 -20.62
N SER A 244 5.75 -19.15 -21.22
CA SER A 244 6.26 -19.78 -22.44
C SER A 244 5.11 -20.04 -23.40
N GLY A 245 5.25 -19.62 -24.65
CA GLY A 245 4.18 -19.75 -25.66
C GLY A 245 2.91 -18.97 -25.33
N GLY A 246 2.98 -17.98 -24.44
CA GLY A 246 1.83 -17.20 -23.97
C GLY A 246 1.09 -17.80 -22.77
N HIS A 247 1.55 -18.93 -22.24
CA HIS A 247 0.92 -19.62 -21.10
C HIS A 247 1.89 -19.78 -19.92
N PRO A 248 1.37 -20.02 -18.69
CA PRO A 248 2.20 -20.34 -17.55
C PRO A 248 3.13 -21.54 -17.85
N ASP A 249 4.45 -21.33 -17.71
CA ASP A 249 5.45 -22.36 -17.93
C ASP A 249 5.59 -23.26 -16.70
N ILE A 250 4.63 -24.18 -16.54
CA ILE A 250 4.63 -25.13 -15.41
C ILE A 250 5.82 -26.09 -15.45
N VAL A 251 6.46 -26.29 -16.62
CA VAL A 251 7.64 -27.16 -16.78
C VAL A 251 8.91 -26.45 -16.31
N GLY A 252 8.99 -25.14 -16.51
CA GLY A 252 10.06 -24.29 -15.98
C GLY A 252 10.12 -24.23 -14.45
N GLY A 253 9.04 -24.67 -13.78
CA GLY A 253 8.95 -24.77 -12.33
C GLY A 253 8.44 -23.50 -11.66
N ILE A 254 8.13 -23.63 -10.38
CA ILE A 254 7.59 -22.54 -9.55
C ILE A 254 8.73 -21.57 -9.20
N LEU A 255 8.51 -20.29 -9.48
CA LEU A 255 9.44 -19.19 -9.15
C LEU A 255 9.26 -18.70 -7.71
N ALA A 256 8.02 -18.64 -7.24
CA ALA A 256 7.64 -18.35 -5.87
C ALA A 256 6.26 -18.97 -5.59
N GLU A 257 6.00 -19.33 -4.34
CA GLU A 257 4.68 -19.80 -3.92
C GLU A 257 4.24 -19.21 -2.60
N GLY A 258 2.94 -19.04 -2.43
CA GLY A 258 2.26 -18.69 -1.19
C GLY A 258 1.02 -19.56 -1.01
N ARG A 259 0.46 -19.52 0.20
CA ARG A 259 -0.78 -20.23 0.53
C ARG A 259 -1.73 -19.38 1.33
N ILE A 260 -3.03 -19.55 1.10
CA ILE A 260 -4.12 -19.04 1.93
C ILE A 260 -4.87 -20.26 2.45
N VAL A 261 -5.01 -20.38 3.77
CA VAL A 261 -5.75 -21.50 4.38
C VAL A 261 -7.25 -21.27 4.25
N ASP A 262 -8.04 -22.34 4.21
CA ASP A 262 -9.51 -22.27 3.99
C ASP A 262 -10.23 -21.28 4.93
N ALA A 263 -9.78 -21.18 6.18
CA ALA A 263 -10.36 -20.30 7.19
C ALA A 263 -10.21 -18.80 6.86
N ASP A 264 -9.20 -18.45 6.07
CA ASP A 264 -8.90 -17.07 5.66
C ASP A 264 -9.54 -16.72 4.31
N VAL A 265 -10.15 -17.69 3.61
CA VAL A 265 -10.86 -17.44 2.34
C VAL A 265 -12.24 -16.83 2.64
N PRO A 266 -12.54 -15.62 2.13
CA PRO A 266 -13.75 -14.90 2.49
C PRO A 266 -14.98 -15.44 1.76
N THR A 267 -16.15 -15.27 2.36
CA THR A 267 -17.45 -15.60 1.74
C THR A 267 -18.05 -14.44 0.92
N THR A 268 -17.43 -13.26 0.99
CA THR A 268 -17.69 -12.10 0.16
C THR A 268 -16.44 -11.76 -0.64
N TYR A 269 -16.60 -11.09 -1.77
CA TYR A 269 -15.48 -10.66 -2.58
C TYR A 269 -14.59 -9.67 -1.80
N ALA A 270 -13.30 -9.98 -1.71
CA ALA A 270 -12.29 -9.12 -1.09
C ALA A 270 -10.91 -9.37 -1.72
N TRP A 271 -9.99 -8.41 -1.53
CA TRP A 271 -8.56 -8.62 -1.78
C TRP A 271 -8.02 -9.55 -0.71
N ASN A 272 -7.58 -10.74 -1.13
CA ASN A 272 -7.06 -11.76 -0.23
C ASN A 272 -5.55 -11.78 -0.32
N ALA A 273 -4.90 -11.53 0.81
CA ALA A 273 -3.47 -11.41 0.89
C ALA A 273 -2.79 -12.78 0.92
N CYS A 274 -1.88 -13.02 -0.04
CA CYS A 274 -1.03 -14.19 -0.05
C CYS A 274 0.44 -13.79 0.10
N GLY A 275 0.99 -13.99 1.30
CA GLY A 275 2.42 -13.87 1.53
C GLY A 275 3.16 -15.02 0.83
N MET A 276 4.17 -14.70 0.03
CA MET A 276 5.02 -15.70 -0.60
C MET A 276 5.97 -16.29 0.45
N GLN A 277 6.23 -17.59 0.35
CA GLN A 277 7.20 -18.31 1.19
C GLN A 277 8.65 -17.95 0.87
N SER A 278 8.89 -17.45 -0.34
CA SER A 278 10.18 -16.93 -0.80
C SER A 278 9.97 -15.65 -1.59
N GLU A 279 10.87 -14.70 -1.43
CA GLU A 279 10.90 -13.52 -2.28
C GLU A 279 11.36 -13.88 -3.70
N TYR A 280 10.85 -13.16 -4.70
CA TYR A 280 11.29 -13.32 -6.09
C TYR A 280 11.54 -11.97 -6.75
N SER A 281 12.69 -11.83 -7.40
CA SER A 281 13.04 -10.63 -8.15
C SER A 281 12.46 -10.69 -9.56
N LEU A 282 11.38 -9.94 -9.77
CA LEU A 282 10.84 -9.69 -11.10
C LEU A 282 11.83 -8.84 -11.89
N VAL A 283 11.96 -9.15 -13.17
CA VAL A 283 12.84 -8.46 -14.12
C VAL A 283 11.96 -7.66 -15.07
N VAL A 284 12.28 -6.38 -15.25
CA VAL A 284 11.62 -5.52 -16.22
C VAL A 284 11.56 -6.17 -17.61
N ASP A 285 10.45 -5.96 -18.31
CA ASP A 285 10.13 -6.48 -19.65
C ASP A 285 10.06 -8.01 -19.74
N SER A 286 10.15 -8.74 -18.60
CA SER A 286 9.90 -10.17 -18.55
C SER A 286 8.43 -10.47 -18.26
N GLN A 287 7.91 -11.52 -18.88
CA GLN A 287 6.53 -11.95 -18.70
C GLN A 287 6.45 -13.07 -17.65
N TYR A 288 5.47 -12.96 -16.77
CA TYR A 288 5.22 -13.87 -15.66
C TYR A 288 3.75 -14.26 -15.62
N ALA A 289 3.43 -15.33 -14.90
CA ALA A 289 2.07 -15.73 -14.64
C ALA A 289 1.83 -15.96 -13.15
N ILE A 290 0.75 -15.38 -12.62
CA ILE A 290 0.18 -15.73 -11.32
C ILE A 290 -0.82 -16.85 -11.55
N VAL A 291 -0.60 -18.00 -10.94
CA VAL A 291 -1.47 -19.18 -11.02
C VAL A 291 -2.11 -19.44 -9.66
N VAL A 292 -3.42 -19.67 -9.65
CA VAL A 292 -4.23 -19.93 -8.46
C VAL A 292 -5.01 -21.22 -8.63
N HIS A 293 -4.94 -22.10 -7.63
CA HIS A 293 -5.72 -23.34 -7.58
C HIS A 293 -5.94 -23.82 -6.14
N GLY A 294 -6.92 -24.69 -5.94
CA GLY A 294 -7.26 -25.25 -4.64
C GLY A 294 -7.42 -26.77 -4.69
N PHE A 295 -6.98 -27.47 -3.65
CA PHE A 295 -6.94 -28.94 -3.64
C PHE A 295 -8.28 -29.61 -3.30
N SER A 296 -9.19 -28.93 -2.60
CA SER A 296 -10.48 -29.49 -2.19
C SER A 296 -11.65 -29.04 -3.06
N LEU A 297 -11.36 -28.39 -4.18
CA LEU A 297 -12.37 -27.87 -5.10
C LEU A 297 -13.13 -29.02 -5.77
N ASN A 298 -14.45 -28.87 -5.83
CA ASN A 298 -15.37 -29.78 -6.49
C ASN A 298 -16.67 -29.04 -6.82
N ALA A 299 -17.64 -29.73 -7.43
CA ALA A 299 -18.90 -29.12 -7.85
C ALA A 299 -19.68 -28.42 -6.72
N SER A 300 -19.43 -28.77 -5.45
CA SER A 300 -20.05 -28.17 -4.26
C SER A 300 -19.13 -27.24 -3.49
N ASN A 301 -17.81 -27.22 -3.75
CA ASN A 301 -16.83 -26.38 -3.07
C ASN A 301 -16.08 -25.57 -4.12
N VAL A 302 -16.41 -24.29 -4.26
CA VAL A 302 -15.92 -23.47 -5.37
C VAL A 302 -15.20 -22.22 -4.87
N ILE A 303 -14.22 -21.78 -5.66
CA ILE A 303 -13.74 -20.40 -5.58
C ILE A 303 -14.14 -19.65 -6.83
N ARG A 304 -14.50 -18.38 -6.65
CA ARG A 304 -14.92 -17.47 -7.71
C ARG A 304 -13.92 -16.34 -7.76
N MET A 305 -13.10 -16.32 -8.80
CA MET A 305 -12.11 -15.29 -9.04
C MET A 305 -12.71 -14.23 -9.97
N SER A 306 -12.63 -12.99 -9.54
CA SER A 306 -13.12 -11.86 -10.31
C SER A 306 -12.17 -11.54 -11.45
N TYR A 307 -12.74 -11.20 -12.61
CA TYR A 307 -12.01 -10.59 -13.71
C TYR A 307 -12.74 -9.35 -14.23
N ASP A 308 -12.00 -8.47 -14.89
CA ASP A 308 -12.56 -7.42 -15.74
C ASP A 308 -12.53 -7.83 -17.23
N ASN A 309 -13.37 -7.20 -18.05
CA ASN A 309 -13.50 -7.47 -19.50
C ASN A 309 -12.90 -6.36 -20.35
N TYR A 310 -11.98 -5.61 -19.78
CA TYR A 310 -11.35 -4.48 -20.44
C TYR A 310 -9.85 -4.73 -20.49
N LEU A 311 -9.16 -4.01 -21.38
CA LEU A 311 -7.71 -3.89 -21.30
C LEU A 311 -7.42 -3.48 -19.85
N GLY A 312 -6.82 -4.36 -19.05
CA GLY A 312 -6.58 -4.15 -17.62
C GLY A 312 -5.81 -2.86 -17.34
N ALA A 313 -5.62 -2.54 -16.07
CA ALA A 313 -4.94 -1.32 -15.72
C ALA A 313 -3.55 -1.23 -16.39
N ASP A 314 -3.17 0.00 -16.74
CA ASP A 314 -1.91 0.32 -17.44
C ASP A 314 -0.66 -0.25 -16.77
N ASP A 315 -0.74 -0.66 -15.49
CA ASP A 315 0.38 -1.15 -14.70
C ASP A 315 0.86 -2.57 -15.08
N TYR A 316 0.04 -3.35 -15.79
CA TYR A 316 0.38 -4.71 -16.25
C TYR A 316 0.00 -4.96 -17.71
N PRO A 317 0.73 -4.35 -18.66
CA PRO A 317 0.45 -4.55 -20.07
C PRO A 317 0.78 -5.98 -20.52
N GLY A 318 0.08 -6.42 -21.57
CA GLY A 318 0.32 -7.72 -22.20
C GLY A 318 -0.08 -8.92 -21.36
N GLY A 319 -0.91 -8.71 -20.34
CA GLY A 319 -1.55 -9.77 -19.59
C GLY A 319 -2.79 -10.34 -20.29
N THR A 320 -3.08 -11.60 -19.96
CA THR A 320 -4.29 -12.31 -20.34
C THR A 320 -4.71 -13.24 -19.20
N MET A 321 -6.03 -13.33 -19.01
CA MET A 321 -6.63 -14.39 -18.20
C MET A 321 -6.45 -15.74 -18.90
N GLU A 322 -5.86 -16.67 -18.17
CA GLU A 322 -5.64 -18.06 -18.54
C GLU A 322 -6.47 -18.96 -17.61
N TRP A 323 -6.90 -20.12 -18.10
CA TRP A 323 -7.44 -21.17 -17.25
C TRP A 323 -7.08 -22.55 -17.78
N SER A 324 -7.03 -23.53 -16.89
CA SER A 324 -6.83 -24.95 -17.20
C SER A 324 -7.83 -25.79 -16.43
N THR A 325 -8.29 -26.90 -17.02
CA THR A 325 -9.18 -27.90 -16.37
C THR A 325 -8.49 -29.24 -16.16
N ASP A 326 -7.19 -29.32 -16.45
CA ASP A 326 -6.38 -30.54 -16.42
C ASP A 326 -5.11 -30.39 -15.57
N GLY A 327 -5.11 -29.46 -14.62
CA GLY A 327 -3.99 -29.25 -13.71
C GLY A 327 -2.78 -28.58 -14.37
N GLY A 328 -3.02 -27.67 -15.30
CA GLY A 328 -1.99 -26.90 -16.01
C GLY A 328 -1.40 -27.61 -17.23
N GLY A 329 -1.90 -28.79 -17.60
CA GLY A 329 -1.43 -29.54 -18.78
C GLY A 329 -1.74 -28.82 -20.10
N ALA A 330 -2.92 -28.21 -20.20
CA ALA A 330 -3.35 -27.35 -21.29
C ALA A 330 -4.03 -26.10 -20.74
N TRP A 331 -3.78 -24.97 -21.41
CA TRP A 331 -4.32 -23.67 -21.05
C TRP A 331 -5.24 -23.13 -22.14
N SER A 332 -6.29 -22.47 -21.71
CA SER A 332 -7.17 -21.67 -22.56
C SER A 332 -7.04 -20.21 -22.16
N THR A 333 -7.02 -19.34 -23.17
CA THR A 333 -6.88 -17.90 -22.99
C THR A 333 -8.20 -17.20 -23.25
N THR A 334 -8.55 -16.24 -22.41
CA THR A 334 -9.57 -15.23 -22.71
C THR A 334 -8.86 -13.90 -22.92
N PRO A 335 -8.59 -13.51 -24.18
CA PRO A 335 -7.94 -12.23 -24.46
C PRO A 335 -8.81 -11.08 -23.95
N GLN A 336 -8.19 -10.00 -23.48
CA GLN A 336 -8.88 -8.79 -22.99
C GLN A 336 -9.69 -8.98 -21.70
N SER A 337 -9.48 -10.09 -21.00
CA SER A 337 -9.92 -10.26 -19.63
C SER A 337 -8.71 -10.38 -18.73
N ASP A 338 -8.76 -9.71 -17.58
CA ASP A 338 -7.71 -9.80 -16.58
C ASP A 338 -8.29 -10.21 -15.22
N LEU A 339 -7.79 -11.30 -14.63
CA LEU A 339 -8.08 -11.65 -13.25
C LEU A 339 -7.53 -10.56 -12.35
N LEU A 340 -8.31 -10.09 -11.39
CA LEU A 340 -7.88 -8.99 -10.54
C LEU A 340 -6.79 -9.45 -9.56
N PHE A 341 -5.59 -8.89 -9.70
CA PHE A 341 -4.46 -9.13 -8.83
C PHE A 341 -3.72 -7.84 -8.45
N ARG A 342 -2.97 -7.92 -7.36
CA ARG A 342 -1.96 -6.95 -6.94
C ARG A 342 -0.69 -7.68 -6.61
N VAL A 343 0.44 -7.05 -6.86
CA VAL A 343 1.72 -7.51 -6.32
C VAL A 343 2.42 -6.37 -5.61
N TYR A 344 3.17 -6.73 -4.58
CA TYR A 344 3.78 -5.78 -3.68
C TYR A 344 5.30 -5.93 -3.77
N PRO A 345 6.03 -4.85 -4.08
CA PRO A 345 7.46 -4.82 -3.87
C PRO A 345 7.77 -4.95 -2.38
N ALA A 346 8.79 -5.75 -2.06
CA ALA A 346 9.31 -5.97 -0.72
C ALA A 346 9.77 -4.65 -0.06
#